data_AF-A0A6P8C287-F1
#
_entry.id   AF-A0A6P8C287-F1
#
_cell.length_a   1.000
_cell.length_b   1.000
_cell.length_c   1.000
_cell.angle_alpha   90.00
_cell.angle_beta   90.00
_cell.angle_gamma   90.00
#
_symmetry.space_group_name_H-M   'P 1'
#
loop_
_entity.id
_entity.type
_entity.pdbx_description
1 polymer ?
#
loop_
_entity_poly.entity_id
_entity_poly.type
_entity_poly.pdbx_seq_one_letter_code
_entity_poly.pdbx_strand_id
1 'polypeptide(L)'
;MGNHLSYWRRCKPRLRDAMDNQEPTTAHEGIRTLKSNNSCDFSNESDLCICLVTWNMNGQVSYEDLVELVGSKRNFELLVVGLQEAPRTNISRMLQAVMAPTHILLGKAVMQSVQLYVFGPKNSKLLAREVKVDKHSVGGCGGLIRRKKGAVAICINFKGFRLVFISCHLSAHEHNVEQRNSQCQHISHSLFSKDCNPYAPPAQVTVWLGDLNYRLRGIDTHPARKLIHNDLQKELISKDQLLQEAERGEIFNGYCEGSLRFKPTYKYNVGSSDYDTSYKVRVPAWTDRILFKVDDADKIHATLHSYESVDNIESSDHKPVKAHLCLRVLPRLETLTSA
;
A
#
# COMPACT_ATOMS: atom_id res chain seq x y z
N MET A 1 -47.99 36.89 34.08
CA MET A 1 -47.34 36.42 32.84
C MET A 1 -46.11 37.28 32.60
N GLY A 2 -44.94 36.68 32.37
CA GLY A 2 -43.77 37.39 31.83
C GLY A 2 -42.60 37.57 32.81
N ASN A 3 -41.55 36.79 32.54
CA ASN A 3 -40.25 36.68 33.20
C ASN A 3 -39.53 38.00 33.53
N HIS A 4 -38.94 38.06 34.73
CA HIS A 4 -37.82 38.96 35.07
C HIS A 4 -36.49 38.21 34.94
N LEU A 5 -35.66 38.61 33.97
CA LEU A 5 -34.23 38.31 33.88
C LEU A 5 -33.47 39.32 34.75
N SER A 6 -32.68 38.83 35.71
CA SER A 6 -31.78 39.65 36.52
C SER A 6 -30.32 39.34 36.18
N TYR A 7 -29.57 40.42 35.98
CA TYR A 7 -28.12 40.49 35.85
C TYR A 7 -27.42 40.13 37.15
N TRP A 8 -26.37 39.31 37.09
CA TRP A 8 -25.28 39.36 38.06
C TRP A 8 -23.92 39.12 37.39
N ARG A 9 -23.06 40.15 37.45
CA ARG A 9 -21.63 40.12 37.14
C ARG A 9 -20.90 39.24 38.16
N ARG A 10 -19.88 38.49 37.72
CA ARG A 10 -18.82 38.00 38.61
C ARG A 10 -17.44 38.09 37.97
N CYS A 11 -16.49 38.34 38.87
CA CYS A 11 -15.15 38.90 38.72
C CYS A 11 -14.18 38.10 37.85
N LYS A 12 -13.28 38.82 37.15
CA LYS A 12 -12.00 38.29 36.64
C LYS A 12 -10.97 38.24 37.78
N PRO A 13 -10.18 37.16 37.90
CA PRO A 13 -8.84 37.22 38.45
C PRO A 13 -7.79 37.17 37.34
N ARG A 14 -6.79 38.05 37.41
CA ARG A 14 -5.52 37.94 36.67
C ARG A 14 -4.65 36.88 37.34
N LEU A 15 -4.24 35.86 36.59
CA LEU A 15 -3.13 34.94 36.88
C LEU A 15 -2.31 34.87 35.59
N ARG A 16 -1.20 35.61 35.54
CA ARG A 16 0.18 35.11 35.64
C ARG A 16 0.55 34.17 34.48
N ASP A 17 1.34 34.74 33.58
CA ASP A 17 2.11 34.05 32.54
C ASP A 17 2.98 32.95 33.16
N ALA A 18 2.80 31.72 32.69
CA ALA A 18 3.80 30.65 32.59
C ALA A 18 3.08 29.35 32.16
N MET A 19 2.93 29.15 30.86
CA MET A 19 2.80 27.80 30.31
C MET A 19 3.71 27.72 29.10
N ASP A 20 4.93 27.27 29.38
CA ASP A 20 5.80 26.62 28.41
C ASP A 20 5.11 25.31 27.99
N ASN A 21 4.22 25.41 27.01
CA ASN A 21 3.69 24.25 26.30
C ASN A 21 4.72 23.85 25.24
N GLN A 22 5.81 23.24 25.68
CA GLN A 22 6.49 22.27 24.83
C GLN A 22 5.56 21.07 24.70
N GLU A 23 4.68 21.11 23.68
CA GLU A 23 4.20 19.88 23.10
C GLU A 23 5.43 19.03 22.76
N PRO A 24 5.50 17.75 23.16
CA PRO A 24 6.55 16.90 22.68
C PRO A 24 6.33 16.81 21.17
N THR A 25 7.17 17.50 20.40
CA THR A 25 7.28 17.25 18.97
C THR A 25 7.78 15.83 18.84
N THR A 26 6.86 14.87 18.80
CA THR A 26 7.15 13.52 18.34
C THR A 26 7.68 13.72 16.92
N ALA A 27 9.00 13.62 16.77
CA ALA A 27 9.62 13.65 15.45
C ALA A 27 8.95 12.53 14.66
N HIS A 28 8.09 12.91 13.71
CA HIS A 28 7.42 11.95 12.86
C HIS A 28 8.49 11.36 11.94
N GLU A 29 8.64 10.04 11.99
CA GLU A 29 9.73 9.34 11.29
C GLU A 29 9.43 9.12 9.79
N GLY A 30 8.24 9.55 9.33
CA GLY A 30 7.75 9.32 7.98
C GLY A 30 7.64 7.84 7.60
N ILE A 31 7.81 7.53 6.31
CA ILE A 31 7.94 6.15 5.83
C ILE A 31 9.40 5.71 6.05
N ARG A 32 9.59 4.67 6.86
CA ARG A 32 10.92 4.07 7.06
C ARG A 32 11.35 3.32 5.80
N THR A 33 12.38 3.81 5.12
CA THR A 33 12.92 3.15 3.92
C THR A 33 13.83 1.98 4.28
N LEU A 34 13.51 0.79 3.78
CA LEU A 34 14.27 -0.43 4.00
C LEU A 34 15.17 -0.76 2.79
N LYS A 35 16.37 -1.26 3.05
CA LYS A 35 17.18 -1.92 2.01
C LYS A 35 16.69 -3.36 1.89
N SER A 36 16.40 -3.80 0.66
CA SER A 36 16.13 -5.22 0.38
C SER A 36 17.43 -6.00 0.49
N ASN A 37 17.40 -7.17 1.14
CA ASN A 37 18.61 -7.96 1.39
C ASN A 37 19.18 -8.66 0.13
N ASN A 38 18.53 -8.58 -1.03
CA ASN A 38 18.92 -9.22 -2.30
C ASN A 38 19.16 -10.74 -2.22
N SER A 39 19.01 -11.37 -1.05
CA SER A 39 18.97 -12.82 -0.90
C SER A 39 17.50 -13.27 -0.91
N CYS A 40 17.16 -14.01 -1.96
CA CYS A 40 15.99 -14.89 -1.97
C CYS A 40 16.29 -16.20 -1.20
N ASP A 41 17.17 -16.14 -0.20
CA ASP A 41 17.34 -17.24 0.75
C ASP A 41 16.27 -17.06 1.81
N PHE A 42 15.14 -17.70 1.55
CA PHE A 42 14.10 -17.97 2.52
C PHE A 42 14.77 -18.72 3.66
N SER A 43 15.11 -18.03 4.75
CA SER A 43 15.57 -18.73 5.92
C SER A 43 14.45 -19.68 6.35
N ASN A 44 14.78 -20.93 6.66
CA ASN A 44 13.87 -21.85 7.37
C ASN A 44 13.38 -21.29 8.72
N GLU A 45 13.82 -20.09 9.10
CA GLU A 45 13.49 -19.37 10.32
C GLU A 45 12.29 -18.41 10.20
N SER A 46 11.73 -18.22 8.99
CA SER A 46 10.53 -17.38 8.80
C SER A 46 9.26 -18.20 8.97
N ASP A 47 8.27 -17.66 9.68
CA ASP A 47 7.00 -18.35 9.94
C ASP A 47 5.98 -18.19 8.80
N LEU A 48 6.09 -17.09 8.06
CA LEU A 48 5.21 -16.75 6.94
C LEU A 48 5.91 -15.85 5.92
N CYS A 49 6.01 -16.26 4.67
CA CYS A 49 6.45 -15.41 3.56
C CYS A 49 5.31 -15.07 2.59
N ILE A 50 5.30 -13.82 2.14
CA ILE A 50 4.23 -13.19 1.37
C ILE A 50 4.83 -12.53 0.14
N CYS A 51 4.34 -12.93 -1.04
CA CYS A 51 4.56 -12.20 -2.28
C CYS A 51 3.42 -11.19 -2.49
N LEU A 52 3.77 -9.92 -2.48
CA LEU A 52 2.86 -8.79 -2.64
C LEU A 52 3.04 -8.23 -4.04
N VAL A 53 1.95 -8.01 -4.75
CA VAL A 53 1.96 -7.53 -6.15
C VAL A 53 0.94 -6.42 -6.31
N THR A 54 1.33 -5.30 -6.90
CA THR A 54 0.40 -4.28 -7.39
C THR A 54 0.59 -3.99 -8.87
N TRP A 55 -0.52 -3.78 -9.60
CA TRP A 55 -0.47 -3.41 -11.01
C TRP A 55 -1.70 -2.63 -11.46
N ASN A 56 -1.47 -1.42 -11.97
CA ASN A 56 -2.45 -0.72 -12.81
C ASN A 56 -2.41 -1.29 -14.24
N MET A 57 -3.50 -1.92 -14.65
CA MET A 57 -3.57 -2.73 -15.88
C MET A 57 -4.01 -1.93 -17.10
N ASN A 58 -4.42 -0.67 -16.94
CA ASN A 58 -4.94 0.18 -18.02
C ASN A 58 -6.01 -0.53 -18.89
N GLY A 59 -6.84 -1.38 -18.26
CA GLY A 59 -7.89 -2.15 -18.92
C GLY A 59 -7.42 -3.31 -19.80
N GLN A 60 -6.15 -3.72 -19.73
CA GLN A 60 -5.57 -4.78 -20.57
C GLN A 60 -4.84 -5.84 -19.74
N VAL A 61 -4.90 -7.09 -20.19
CA VAL A 61 -4.13 -8.21 -19.62
C VAL A 61 -4.16 -9.42 -20.54
N SER A 62 -3.02 -10.07 -20.69
CA SER A 62 -2.87 -11.38 -21.31
C SER A 62 -2.68 -12.48 -20.26
N TYR A 63 -2.78 -13.75 -20.66
CA TYR A 63 -2.45 -14.85 -19.75
C TYR A 63 -0.95 -14.88 -19.44
N GLU A 64 -0.14 -14.56 -20.45
CA GLU A 64 1.32 -14.49 -20.42
C GLU A 64 1.80 -13.43 -19.43
N ASP A 65 1.14 -12.26 -19.38
CA ASP A 65 1.41 -11.22 -18.38
C ASP A 65 1.26 -11.78 -16.96
N LEU A 66 0.22 -12.58 -16.71
CA LEU A 66 -0.02 -13.15 -15.38
C LEU A 66 0.98 -14.26 -15.03
N VAL A 67 1.45 -15.03 -16.02
CA VAL A 67 2.52 -16.02 -15.84
C VAL A 67 3.82 -15.32 -15.46
N GLU A 68 4.19 -14.26 -16.17
CA GLU A 68 5.38 -13.45 -15.89
C GLU A 68 5.27 -12.75 -14.53
N LEU A 69 4.10 -12.16 -14.24
CA LEU A 69 3.82 -11.45 -12.99
C LEU A 69 4.00 -12.34 -11.77
N VAL A 70 3.44 -13.55 -11.81
CA VAL A 70 3.58 -14.53 -10.73
C VAL A 70 5.00 -15.08 -10.68
N GLY A 71 5.56 -15.43 -11.83
CA GLY A 71 6.86 -16.07 -11.96
C GLY A 71 6.85 -17.57 -11.66
N SER A 72 7.95 -18.24 -12.00
CA SER A 72 8.13 -19.68 -11.80
C SER A 72 8.58 -20.03 -10.37
N LYS A 73 9.33 -19.15 -9.71
CA LYS A 73 9.79 -19.32 -8.32
C LYS A 73 8.68 -18.93 -7.34
N ARG A 74 8.07 -19.92 -6.69
CA ARG A 74 6.92 -19.77 -5.77
C ARG A 74 7.28 -20.05 -4.32
N ASN A 75 8.37 -19.44 -3.88
CA ASN A 75 8.85 -19.58 -2.52
C ASN A 75 8.12 -18.58 -1.62
N PHE A 76 6.81 -18.75 -1.47
CA PHE A 76 5.98 -17.94 -0.59
C PHE A 76 4.74 -18.76 -0.24
N GLU A 77 4.17 -18.53 0.93
CA GLU A 77 2.89 -19.15 1.29
C GLU A 77 1.71 -18.30 0.85
N LEU A 78 1.82 -16.98 0.91
CA LEU A 78 0.75 -16.10 0.44
C LEU A 78 1.18 -15.36 -0.82
N LEU A 79 0.30 -15.33 -1.81
CA LEU A 79 0.36 -14.39 -2.91
C LEU A 79 -0.81 -13.41 -2.78
N VAL A 80 -0.50 -12.12 -2.72
CA VAL A 80 -1.47 -11.04 -2.64
C VAL A 80 -1.34 -10.16 -3.87
N VAL A 81 -2.42 -10.03 -4.63
CA VAL A 81 -2.43 -9.30 -5.91
C VAL A 81 -3.47 -8.20 -5.86
N GLY A 82 -3.03 -6.95 -5.78
CA GLY A 82 -3.84 -5.75 -5.89
C GLY A 82 -3.80 -5.18 -7.31
N LEU A 83 -4.96 -5.00 -7.94
CA LEU A 83 -5.04 -4.54 -9.33
C LEU A 83 -5.88 -3.27 -9.42
N GLN A 84 -5.45 -2.35 -10.29
CA GLN A 84 -6.15 -1.11 -10.61
C GLN A 84 -6.40 -1.03 -12.11
N GLU A 85 -7.44 -0.30 -12.51
CA GLU A 85 -7.90 -0.27 -13.91
C GLU A 85 -8.08 -1.66 -14.54
N ALA A 86 -8.34 -2.67 -13.70
CA ALA A 86 -8.48 -4.04 -14.12
C ALA A 86 -9.62 -4.17 -15.14
N PRO A 87 -9.41 -4.90 -16.27
CA PRO A 87 -10.47 -5.17 -17.23
C PRO A 87 -11.64 -5.94 -16.60
N ARG A 88 -12.77 -5.95 -17.32
CA ARG A 88 -13.97 -6.73 -16.94
C ARG A 88 -13.81 -8.24 -17.13
N THR A 89 -12.66 -8.70 -17.60
CA THR A 89 -12.35 -10.13 -17.75
C THR A 89 -12.24 -10.81 -16.38
N ASN A 90 -12.40 -12.13 -16.34
CA ASN A 90 -12.34 -12.89 -15.10
C ASN A 90 -10.88 -13.18 -14.69
N ILE A 91 -10.18 -12.13 -14.25
CA ILE A 91 -8.77 -12.18 -13.86
C ILE A 91 -8.57 -13.19 -12.71
N SER A 92 -9.51 -13.29 -11.77
CA SER A 92 -9.42 -14.30 -10.70
C SER A 92 -9.32 -15.73 -11.22
N ARG A 93 -10.03 -16.06 -12.30
CA ARG A 93 -9.96 -17.40 -12.91
C ARG A 93 -8.61 -17.62 -13.61
N MET A 94 -8.10 -16.60 -14.29
CA MET A 94 -6.80 -16.67 -14.97
C MET A 94 -5.66 -16.81 -13.95
N LEU A 95 -5.63 -15.96 -12.91
CA LEU A 95 -4.68 -16.09 -11.80
C LEU A 95 -4.79 -17.45 -11.10
N GLN A 96 -6.00 -17.95 -10.86
CA GLN A 96 -6.19 -19.29 -10.29
C GLN A 96 -5.64 -20.39 -11.20
N ALA A 97 -5.75 -20.26 -12.53
CA ALA A 97 -5.16 -21.22 -13.47
C ALA A 97 -3.62 -21.19 -13.41
N VAL A 98 -3.02 -19.99 -13.41
CA VAL A 98 -1.55 -19.83 -13.24
C VAL A 98 -1.10 -20.46 -11.91
N MET A 99 -1.82 -20.18 -10.83
CA MET A 99 -1.48 -20.63 -9.47
C MET A 99 -1.85 -22.08 -9.16
N ALA A 100 -2.67 -22.72 -10.01
CA ALA A 100 -3.29 -24.03 -9.79
C ALA A 100 -2.33 -25.15 -9.37
N PRO A 101 -1.05 -25.21 -9.79
CA PRO A 101 -0.14 -26.24 -9.29
C PRO A 101 0.02 -26.20 -7.76
N THR A 102 0.09 -25.00 -7.17
CA THR A 102 0.57 -24.78 -5.79
C THR A 102 -0.46 -24.16 -4.84
N HIS A 103 -1.30 -23.25 -5.35
CA HIS A 103 -2.11 -22.36 -4.52
C HIS A 103 -3.58 -22.33 -4.96
N ILE A 104 -4.45 -21.95 -4.04
CA ILE A 104 -5.89 -21.72 -4.22
C ILE A 104 -6.26 -20.31 -3.75
N LEU A 105 -7.32 -19.75 -4.31
CA LEU A 105 -7.90 -18.49 -3.89
C LEU A 105 -8.49 -18.62 -2.48
N LEU A 106 -8.00 -17.81 -1.55
CA LEU A 106 -8.48 -17.72 -0.17
C LEU A 106 -9.43 -16.54 0.03
N GLY A 107 -9.16 -15.41 -0.63
CA GLY A 107 -9.94 -14.18 -0.48
C GLY A 107 -9.99 -13.36 -1.76
N LYS A 108 -11.13 -12.69 -1.99
CA LYS A 108 -11.38 -11.84 -3.14
C LYS A 108 -12.20 -10.62 -2.73
N ALA A 109 -11.70 -9.43 -3.04
CA ALA A 109 -12.43 -8.17 -2.89
C ALA A 109 -12.38 -7.39 -4.21
N VAL A 110 -13.54 -6.90 -4.67
CA VAL A 110 -13.67 -6.22 -5.97
C VAL A 110 -14.56 -5.00 -5.84
N MET A 111 -14.06 -3.86 -6.31
CA MET A 111 -14.81 -2.62 -6.47
C MET A 111 -14.50 -2.05 -7.86
N GLN A 112 -15.37 -2.37 -8.82
CA GLN A 112 -15.18 -2.03 -10.23
C GLN A 112 -13.80 -2.50 -10.74
N SER A 113 -12.94 -1.57 -11.16
CA SER A 113 -11.61 -1.85 -11.69
C SER A 113 -10.53 -1.92 -10.60
N VAL A 114 -10.88 -1.76 -9.32
CA VAL A 114 -9.97 -2.01 -8.19
C VAL A 114 -10.27 -3.39 -7.63
N GLN A 115 -9.28 -4.27 -7.63
CA GLN A 115 -9.42 -5.67 -7.24
C GLN A 115 -8.30 -6.07 -6.30
N LEU A 116 -8.56 -7.04 -5.42
CA LEU A 116 -7.59 -7.61 -4.50
C LEU A 116 -7.86 -9.11 -4.34
N TYR A 117 -6.81 -9.89 -4.48
CA TYR A 117 -6.84 -11.34 -4.39
C TYR A 117 -5.79 -11.84 -3.40
N VAL A 118 -6.15 -12.81 -2.58
CA VAL A 118 -5.23 -13.52 -1.69
C VAL A 118 -5.28 -14.99 -2.05
N PHE A 119 -4.13 -15.56 -2.43
CA PHE A 119 -3.94 -16.98 -2.69
C PHE A 119 -3.06 -17.58 -1.60
N GLY A 120 -3.34 -18.82 -1.19
CA GLY A 120 -2.54 -19.60 -0.25
C GLY A 120 -2.38 -21.05 -0.72
N PRO A 121 -1.55 -21.87 -0.05
CA PRO A 121 -1.27 -23.24 -0.51
C PRO A 121 -2.56 -24.07 -0.56
N LYS A 122 -2.66 -25.06 -1.45
CA LYS A 122 -3.86 -25.91 -1.59
C LYS A 122 -4.40 -26.47 -0.27
N ASN A 123 -3.50 -26.86 0.63
CA ASN A 123 -3.83 -27.48 1.92
C ASN A 123 -4.01 -26.46 3.06
N SER A 124 -4.08 -25.16 2.74
CA SER A 124 -4.11 -24.08 3.74
C SER A 124 -5.51 -23.59 4.14
N LYS A 125 -6.58 -24.25 3.67
CA LYS A 125 -7.95 -23.85 4.07
C LYS A 125 -8.17 -23.86 5.58
N LEU A 126 -7.49 -24.75 6.31
CA LEU A 126 -7.56 -24.81 7.78
C LEU A 126 -6.66 -23.77 8.47
N LEU A 127 -5.65 -23.26 7.75
CA LEU A 127 -4.71 -22.23 8.19
C LEU A 127 -5.27 -20.82 8.01
N ALA A 128 -6.16 -20.64 7.03
CA ALA A 128 -6.88 -19.42 6.75
C ALA A 128 -8.20 -19.36 7.53
N ARG A 129 -8.35 -18.37 8.40
CA ARG A 129 -9.56 -18.12 9.20
C ARG A 129 -9.97 -16.66 9.06
N GLU A 130 -11.23 -16.37 9.37
CA GLU A 130 -11.75 -15.00 9.49
C GLU A 130 -11.48 -14.12 8.26
N VAL A 131 -11.64 -14.67 7.05
CA VAL A 131 -11.50 -13.89 5.81
C VAL A 131 -12.67 -12.91 5.71
N LYS A 132 -12.39 -11.63 5.98
CA LYS A 132 -13.35 -10.53 5.87
C LYS A 132 -12.92 -9.59 4.74
N VAL A 133 -13.90 -9.01 4.07
CA VAL A 133 -13.67 -8.07 2.96
C VAL A 133 -14.39 -6.77 3.25
N ASP A 134 -13.76 -5.66 2.88
CA ASP A 134 -14.41 -4.35 2.92
C ASP A 134 -13.97 -3.50 1.71
N LYS A 135 -14.70 -2.42 1.44
CA LYS A 135 -14.43 -1.49 0.35
C LYS A 135 -14.82 -0.08 0.74
N HIS A 136 -14.00 0.87 0.31
CA HIS A 136 -14.26 2.28 0.51
C HIS A 136 -14.14 3.02 -0.82
N SER A 137 -15.23 3.60 -1.29
CA SER A 137 -15.22 4.45 -2.49
C SER A 137 -14.87 5.87 -2.07
N VAL A 138 -13.87 6.47 -2.72
CA VAL A 138 -13.59 7.91 -2.58
C VAL A 138 -14.15 8.65 -3.78
N GLY A 139 -14.77 9.81 -3.56
CA GLY A 139 -15.33 10.63 -4.62
C GLY A 139 -14.25 11.07 -5.62
N GLY A 140 -14.52 10.92 -6.91
CA GLY A 140 -13.74 11.56 -7.97
C GLY A 140 -14.40 12.88 -8.38
N CYS A 141 -13.62 13.94 -8.61
CA CYS A 141 -14.14 15.15 -9.25
C CYS A 141 -14.53 14.82 -10.71
N GLY A 142 -15.83 14.64 -11.01
CA GLY A 142 -16.29 14.46 -12.39
C GLY A 142 -17.58 13.66 -12.69
N GLY A 143 -18.61 13.65 -11.83
CA GLY A 143 -19.96 13.20 -12.20
C GLY A 143 -20.18 11.69 -12.46
N LEU A 144 -21.40 11.34 -12.88
CA LEU A 144 -22.00 9.98 -12.94
C LEU A 144 -21.29 8.94 -13.85
N ILE A 145 -20.27 9.31 -14.63
CA ILE A 145 -19.75 8.47 -15.74
C ILE A 145 -18.32 7.91 -15.49
N ARG A 146 -17.63 8.24 -14.38
CA ARG A 146 -16.22 7.84 -14.19
C ARG A 146 -16.03 6.57 -13.33
N ARG A 147 -15.03 5.75 -13.69
CA ARG A 147 -14.53 4.60 -12.89
C ARG A 147 -14.22 5.08 -11.45
N LYS A 148 -14.80 4.42 -10.45
CA LYS A 148 -14.67 4.78 -9.03
C LYS A 148 -13.23 4.57 -8.58
N LYS A 149 -12.68 5.61 -7.94
CA LYS A 149 -11.45 5.55 -7.16
C LYS A 149 -11.78 5.07 -5.74
N GLY A 150 -10.78 4.60 -5.02
CA GLY A 150 -10.92 4.15 -3.64
C GLY A 150 -10.09 2.92 -3.34
N ALA A 151 -10.56 2.11 -2.40
CA ALA A 151 -9.85 0.92 -1.94
C ALA A 151 -10.78 -0.28 -1.74
N VAL A 152 -10.20 -1.46 -1.87
CA VAL A 152 -10.73 -2.72 -1.37
C VAL A 152 -9.75 -3.31 -0.38
N ALA A 153 -10.25 -4.02 0.62
CA ALA A 153 -9.43 -4.61 1.65
C ALA A 153 -9.84 -6.04 1.98
N ILE A 154 -8.86 -6.84 2.40
CA ILE A 154 -9.06 -8.19 2.92
C ILE A 154 -8.35 -8.27 4.26
N CYS A 155 -9.10 -8.62 5.31
CA CYS A 155 -8.56 -9.05 6.59
C CYS A 155 -8.57 -10.57 6.62
N ILE A 156 -7.46 -11.20 7.00
CA ILE A 156 -7.33 -12.66 7.08
C ILE A 156 -6.47 -13.03 8.29
N ASN A 157 -6.88 -14.05 9.03
CA ASN A 157 -6.01 -14.73 9.97
C ASN A 157 -5.37 -15.93 9.26
N PHE A 158 -4.05 -15.90 9.06
CA PHE A 158 -3.32 -16.96 8.38
C PHE A 158 -2.14 -17.43 9.23
N LYS A 159 -2.08 -18.72 9.56
CA LYS A 159 -1.07 -19.30 10.47
C LYS A 159 -0.98 -18.55 11.83
N GLY A 160 -2.08 -17.97 12.30
CA GLY A 160 -2.10 -17.18 13.54
C GLY A 160 -1.71 -15.70 13.37
N PHE A 161 -1.24 -15.29 12.19
CA PHE A 161 -1.02 -13.88 11.87
C PHE A 161 -2.33 -13.22 11.44
N ARG A 162 -2.74 -12.15 12.12
CA ARG A 162 -3.85 -11.32 11.66
C ARG A 162 -3.35 -10.22 10.72
N LEU A 163 -3.64 -10.39 9.44
CA LEU A 163 -3.12 -9.55 8.35
C LEU A 163 -4.26 -8.74 7.71
N VAL A 164 -3.96 -7.49 7.36
CA VAL A 164 -4.85 -6.63 6.57
C VAL A 164 -4.13 -6.21 5.30
N PHE A 165 -4.72 -6.50 4.15
CA PHE A 165 -4.24 -6.07 2.84
C PHE A 165 -5.22 -5.06 2.25
N ILE A 166 -4.70 -3.92 1.78
CA ILE A 166 -5.48 -2.82 1.21
C ILE A 166 -4.95 -2.53 -0.19
N SER A 167 -5.78 -2.74 -1.21
CA SER A 167 -5.51 -2.35 -2.59
C SER A 167 -6.25 -1.06 -2.92
N CYS A 168 -5.55 -0.03 -3.39
CA CYS A 168 -6.16 1.26 -3.68
C CYS A 168 -5.80 1.86 -5.05
N HIS A 169 -6.65 2.77 -5.52
CA HIS A 169 -6.41 3.63 -6.68
C HIS A 169 -6.84 5.06 -6.30
N LEU A 170 -5.87 5.91 -6.02
CA LEU A 170 -6.09 7.28 -5.52
C LEU A 170 -6.17 8.33 -6.63
N SER A 171 -6.51 9.57 -6.30
CA SER A 171 -6.66 10.67 -7.24
C SER A 171 -5.44 10.90 -8.14
N ALA A 172 -5.68 10.96 -9.45
CA ALA A 172 -4.65 11.16 -10.46
C ALA A 172 -4.26 12.65 -10.58
N HIS A 173 -3.21 12.93 -11.35
CA HIS A 173 -2.63 14.25 -11.61
C HIS A 173 -1.74 14.78 -10.47
N GLU A 174 -0.67 15.46 -10.88
CA GLU A 174 0.39 15.95 -9.99
C GLU A 174 -0.13 16.87 -8.87
N HIS A 175 -1.06 17.79 -9.19
CA HIS A 175 -1.58 18.79 -8.26
C HIS A 175 -2.51 18.24 -7.16
N ASN A 176 -3.00 17.00 -7.27
CA ASN A 176 -3.98 16.45 -6.32
C ASN A 176 -3.35 15.80 -5.07
N VAL A 177 -2.25 16.37 -4.55
CA VAL A 177 -1.51 15.81 -3.41
C VAL A 177 -2.38 15.76 -2.15
N GLU A 178 -2.94 16.89 -1.73
CA GLU A 178 -3.81 16.99 -0.54
C GLU A 178 -5.04 16.07 -0.66
N GLN A 179 -5.60 15.95 -1.86
CA GLN A 179 -6.71 15.04 -2.11
C GLN A 179 -6.30 13.58 -1.89
N ARG A 180 -5.10 13.18 -2.35
CA ARG A 180 -4.58 11.82 -2.07
C ARG A 180 -4.33 11.61 -0.57
N ASN A 181 -3.78 12.60 0.14
CA ASN A 181 -3.56 12.52 1.59
C ASN A 181 -4.90 12.29 2.32
N SER A 182 -5.91 13.11 2.03
CA SER A 182 -7.26 12.97 2.58
C SER A 182 -7.89 11.62 2.23
N GLN A 183 -7.71 11.13 0.99
CA GLN A 183 -8.18 9.80 0.61
C GLN A 183 -7.51 8.68 1.42
N CYS A 184 -6.19 8.74 1.63
CA CYS A 184 -5.48 7.77 2.49
C CYS A 184 -6.06 7.75 3.90
N GLN A 185 -6.22 8.93 4.52
CA GLN A 185 -6.77 9.07 5.87
C GLN A 185 -8.20 8.53 5.96
N HIS A 186 -9.07 8.90 5.01
CA HIS A 186 -10.46 8.43 4.97
C HIS A 186 -10.55 6.92 4.76
N ILE A 187 -9.75 6.34 3.86
CA ILE A 187 -9.69 4.90 3.64
C ILE A 187 -9.25 4.19 4.93
N SER A 188 -8.19 4.68 5.59
CA SER A 188 -7.66 4.11 6.83
C SER A 188 -8.68 4.14 7.97
N HIS A 189 -9.46 5.21 8.10
CA HIS A 189 -10.48 5.35 9.14
C HIS A 189 -11.77 4.59 8.82
N SER A 190 -12.11 4.42 7.53
CA SER A 190 -13.40 3.87 7.12
C SER A 190 -13.40 2.35 7.00
N LEU A 191 -12.30 1.75 6.55
CA LEU A 191 -12.23 0.31 6.34
C LEU A 191 -12.40 -0.45 7.66
N PHE A 192 -13.28 -1.44 7.65
CA PHE A 192 -13.68 -2.29 8.76
C PHE A 192 -14.33 -1.55 9.95
N SER A 193 -14.63 -0.25 9.83
CA SER A 193 -15.24 0.56 10.89
C SER A 193 -16.66 0.13 11.28
N LYS A 194 -17.44 -0.39 10.32
CA LYS A 194 -18.85 -0.78 10.52
C LYS A 194 -19.02 -2.15 11.19
N ASP A 195 -18.02 -3.01 11.04
CA ASP A 195 -17.97 -4.36 11.63
C ASP A 195 -16.99 -4.42 12.81
N CYS A 196 -16.72 -3.27 13.43
CA CYS A 196 -15.85 -3.14 14.60
C CYS A 196 -16.47 -3.87 15.79
N ASN A 197 -16.17 -5.17 15.91
CA ASN A 197 -16.20 -5.84 17.20
C ASN A 197 -15.03 -5.25 18.03
N PRO A 198 -15.30 -4.47 19.09
CA PRO A 198 -14.24 -3.83 19.89
C PRO A 198 -13.37 -4.87 20.62
N TYR A 199 -13.83 -6.12 20.72
CA TYR A 199 -13.09 -7.23 21.30
C TYR A 199 -12.27 -8.02 20.27
N ALA A 200 -12.41 -7.73 18.98
CA ALA A 200 -11.57 -8.36 17.97
C ALA A 200 -10.13 -7.82 18.12
N PRO A 201 -9.10 -8.68 18.13
CA PRO A 201 -7.71 -8.21 18.25
C PRO A 201 -7.37 -7.23 17.11
N PRO A 202 -6.46 -6.27 17.29
CA PRO A 202 -6.02 -5.44 16.16
C PRO A 202 -5.34 -6.29 15.08
N ALA A 203 -5.21 -5.73 13.88
CA ALA A 203 -4.31 -6.30 12.88
C ALA A 203 -2.88 -6.25 13.42
N GLN A 204 -2.10 -7.29 13.13
CA GLN A 204 -0.69 -7.35 13.50
C GLN A 204 0.20 -6.76 12.41
N VAL A 205 -0.20 -6.95 11.15
CA VAL A 205 0.47 -6.38 9.97
C VAL A 205 -0.57 -5.82 9.04
N THR A 206 -0.37 -4.56 8.64
CA THR A 206 -1.19 -3.87 7.64
C THR A 206 -0.34 -3.56 6.42
N VAL A 207 -0.78 -4.00 5.24
CA VAL A 207 -0.11 -3.77 3.96
C VAL A 207 -1.01 -2.92 3.07
N TRP A 208 -0.46 -1.81 2.60
CA TRP A 208 -1.03 -1.02 1.52
C TRP A 208 -0.30 -1.33 0.23
N LEU A 209 -1.06 -1.53 -0.83
CA LEU A 209 -0.54 -1.68 -2.17
C LEU A 209 -1.47 -0.99 -3.16
N GLY A 210 -0.94 -0.47 -4.26
CA GLY A 210 -1.80 0.14 -5.26
C GLY A 210 -1.15 1.20 -6.12
N ASP A 211 -1.96 1.75 -7.02
CA ASP A 211 -1.69 3.00 -7.71
C ASP A 211 -2.07 4.16 -6.78
N LEU A 212 -1.12 4.52 -5.91
CA LEU A 212 -1.24 5.65 -5.00
C LEU A 212 -1.18 6.99 -5.76
N ASN A 213 -0.75 7.00 -7.02
CA ASN A 213 -0.78 8.16 -7.91
C ASN A 213 0.03 9.40 -7.47
N TYR A 214 0.87 9.31 -6.44
CA TYR A 214 1.84 10.37 -6.11
C TYR A 214 2.86 10.52 -7.26
N ARG A 215 3.27 11.77 -7.51
CA ARG A 215 4.10 12.16 -8.65
C ARG A 215 5.43 12.76 -8.18
N LEU A 216 6.27 13.15 -9.13
CA LEU A 216 7.45 13.96 -8.83
C LEU A 216 7.07 15.44 -8.75
N ARG A 217 7.60 16.16 -7.74
CA ARG A 217 7.40 17.59 -7.54
C ARG A 217 8.58 18.38 -8.11
N GLY A 218 8.28 19.43 -8.88
CA GLY A 218 9.27 20.44 -9.28
C GLY A 218 10.37 19.88 -10.19
N ILE A 219 10.00 19.03 -11.15
CA ILE A 219 10.86 18.59 -12.24
C ILE A 219 10.04 18.32 -13.50
N ASP A 220 10.49 18.86 -14.63
CA ASP A 220 9.86 18.63 -15.92
C ASP A 220 10.26 17.29 -16.53
N THR A 221 9.51 16.88 -17.55
CA THR A 221 9.65 15.56 -18.19
C THR A 221 11.04 15.34 -18.79
N HIS A 222 11.62 16.33 -19.48
CA HIS A 222 12.91 16.15 -20.16
C HIS A 222 14.08 15.97 -19.17
N PRO A 223 14.27 16.83 -18.14
CA PRO A 223 15.27 16.59 -17.10
C PRO A 223 15.09 15.26 -16.37
N ALA A 224 13.84 14.89 -16.02
CA ALA A 224 13.57 13.62 -15.35
C ALA A 224 13.98 12.42 -16.22
N ARG A 225 13.60 12.41 -17.51
CA ARG A 225 13.97 11.36 -18.46
C ARG A 225 15.48 11.29 -18.68
N LYS A 226 16.17 12.43 -18.72
CA LYS A 226 17.64 12.47 -18.84
C LYS A 226 18.33 11.80 -17.64
N LEU A 227 17.83 12.03 -16.43
CA LEU A 227 18.34 11.35 -15.23
C LEU A 227 18.09 9.84 -15.29
N ILE A 228 16.89 9.41 -15.67
CA ILE A 228 16.55 7.99 -15.78
C ILE A 228 17.36 7.28 -16.87
N HIS A 229 17.58 7.94 -18.01
CA HIS A 229 18.40 7.40 -19.12
C HIS A 229 19.85 7.17 -18.70
N ASN A 230 20.37 7.99 -17.79
CA ASN A 230 21.75 7.91 -17.31
C ASN A 230 21.88 7.06 -16.03
N ASP A 231 20.85 6.27 -15.67
CA ASP A 231 20.79 5.48 -14.44
C ASP A 231 20.96 6.32 -13.15
N LEU A 232 20.55 7.59 -13.20
CA LEU A 232 20.57 8.55 -12.10
C LEU A 232 19.17 8.79 -11.50
N GLN A 233 18.23 7.85 -11.68
CA GLN A 233 16.87 7.97 -11.14
C GLN A 233 16.82 8.16 -9.62
N LYS A 234 17.85 7.74 -8.88
CA LYS A 234 17.96 7.98 -7.42
C LYS A 234 17.85 9.47 -7.04
N GLU A 235 18.29 10.37 -7.93
CA GLU A 235 18.23 11.83 -7.71
C GLU A 235 16.77 12.34 -7.70
N LEU A 236 15.85 11.58 -8.30
CA LEU A 236 14.42 11.90 -8.35
C LEU A 236 13.69 11.54 -7.06
N ILE A 237 14.25 10.69 -6.19
CA ILE A 237 13.58 10.20 -4.98
C ILE A 237 13.26 11.37 -4.04
N SER A 238 14.15 12.35 -3.93
CA SER A 238 13.94 13.58 -3.13
C SER A 238 12.75 14.41 -3.60
N LYS A 239 12.25 14.17 -4.83
CA LYS A 239 11.11 14.84 -5.44
C LYS A 239 9.83 14.02 -5.37
N ASP A 240 9.85 12.81 -4.82
CA ASP A 240 8.68 11.94 -4.71
C ASP A 240 7.67 12.49 -3.72
N GLN A 241 6.46 12.81 -4.18
CA GLN A 241 5.43 13.40 -3.34
C GLN A 241 5.00 12.47 -2.20
N LEU A 242 4.97 11.14 -2.38
CA LEU A 242 4.56 10.24 -1.28
C LEU A 242 5.56 10.33 -0.12
N LEU A 243 6.86 10.26 -0.42
CA LEU A 243 7.90 10.34 0.59
C LEU A 243 7.93 11.71 1.26
N GLN A 244 7.79 12.80 0.50
CA GLN A 244 7.73 14.16 1.07
C GLN A 244 6.54 14.37 2.01
N GLU A 245 5.36 13.87 1.65
CA GLU A 245 4.16 14.04 2.48
C GLU A 245 4.18 13.12 3.71
N ALA A 246 4.77 11.92 3.60
CA ALA A 246 5.02 11.07 4.76
C ALA A 246 6.07 11.68 5.70
N GLU A 247 7.15 12.24 5.16
CA GLU A 247 8.17 12.97 5.94
C GLU A 247 7.61 14.20 6.65
N ARG A 248 6.47 14.74 6.20
CA ARG A 248 5.72 15.81 6.90
C ARG A 248 4.76 15.30 7.96
N GLY A 249 4.61 13.98 8.10
CA GLY A 249 3.70 13.35 9.05
C GLY A 249 2.24 13.29 8.59
N GLU A 250 1.93 13.65 7.34
CA GLU A 250 0.55 13.75 6.83
C GLU A 250 -0.11 12.37 6.60
N ILE A 251 0.71 11.37 6.26
CA ILE A 251 0.27 10.04 5.84
C ILE A 251 1.30 8.97 6.22
N PHE A 252 0.83 7.72 6.35
CA PHE A 252 1.67 6.52 6.48
C PHE A 252 2.70 6.56 7.62
N ASN A 253 2.39 7.25 8.73
CA ASN A 253 3.21 7.24 9.94
C ASN A 253 3.44 5.80 10.45
N GLY A 254 4.71 5.45 10.67
CA GLY A 254 5.12 4.11 11.14
C GLY A 254 5.07 3.01 10.08
N TYR A 255 4.79 3.35 8.82
CA TYR A 255 4.91 2.39 7.71
C TYR A 255 6.36 2.29 7.23
N CYS A 256 6.66 1.14 6.66
CA CYS A 256 7.91 0.83 5.97
C CYS A 256 7.65 0.67 4.48
N GLU A 257 8.64 1.04 3.67
CA GLU A 257 8.67 0.78 2.23
C GLU A 257 10.08 0.36 1.82
N GLY A 258 10.22 -0.44 0.77
CA GLY A 258 11.52 -0.74 0.19
C GLY A 258 12.14 0.47 -0.51
N SER A 259 13.47 0.50 -0.58
CA SER A 259 14.19 1.51 -1.35
C SER A 259 13.78 1.46 -2.83
N LEU A 260 13.43 2.59 -3.43
CA LEU A 260 13.10 2.70 -4.86
C LEU A 260 14.36 2.54 -5.72
N ARG A 261 14.76 1.29 -5.96
CA ARG A 261 15.96 0.92 -6.75
C ARG A 261 15.67 0.65 -8.22
N PHE A 262 14.41 0.74 -8.62
CA PHE A 262 13.91 0.52 -9.97
C PHE A 262 13.42 1.84 -10.60
N LYS A 263 13.28 1.86 -11.93
CA LYS A 263 12.83 3.03 -12.68
C LYS A 263 11.39 3.41 -12.33
N PRO A 264 10.97 4.68 -12.47
CA PRO A 264 9.58 5.08 -12.30
C PRO A 264 8.62 4.20 -13.12
N THR A 265 7.53 3.76 -12.51
CA THR A 265 6.62 2.73 -13.06
C THR A 265 5.55 3.29 -13.98
N TYR A 266 5.43 4.61 -14.08
CA TYR A 266 4.48 5.34 -14.91
C TYR A 266 5.16 6.55 -15.55
N LYS A 267 4.82 7.04 -16.74
CA LYS A 267 3.85 6.50 -17.72
C LYS A 267 4.60 5.99 -18.93
N TYR A 268 4.34 4.76 -19.35
CA TYR A 268 4.93 4.15 -20.54
C TYR A 268 4.00 4.24 -21.76
N ASN A 269 4.58 4.14 -22.94
CA ASN A 269 3.83 3.81 -24.15
C ASN A 269 3.47 2.33 -24.09
N VAL A 270 2.18 2.00 -24.22
CA VAL A 270 1.70 0.62 -24.22
C VAL A 270 2.39 -0.19 -25.33
N GLY A 271 2.87 -1.38 -24.99
CA GLY A 271 3.61 -2.28 -25.88
C GLY A 271 5.10 -1.95 -25.99
N SER A 272 5.65 -1.16 -25.06
CA SER A 272 7.08 -0.84 -25.02
C SER A 272 7.56 -0.51 -23.59
N SER A 273 8.86 -0.32 -23.45
CA SER A 273 9.50 0.24 -22.25
C SER A 273 9.94 1.69 -22.43
N ASP A 274 9.39 2.38 -23.44
CA ASP A 274 9.58 3.82 -23.65
C ASP A 274 8.58 4.64 -22.84
N TYR A 275 9.07 5.69 -22.18
CA TYR A 275 8.19 6.64 -21.49
C TYR A 275 7.34 7.47 -22.46
N ASP A 276 6.14 7.84 -22.00
CA ASP A 276 5.09 8.57 -22.71
C ASP A 276 5.61 9.59 -23.74
N THR A 277 5.37 9.29 -25.02
CA THR A 277 5.65 10.18 -26.16
C THR A 277 4.38 10.82 -26.72
N SER A 278 3.24 10.67 -26.03
CA SER A 278 2.01 11.36 -26.42
C SER A 278 2.12 12.87 -26.22
N TYR A 279 1.17 13.64 -26.75
CA TYR A 279 1.10 15.09 -26.57
C TYR A 279 1.08 15.56 -25.11
N LYS A 280 0.76 14.68 -24.14
CA LYS A 280 0.75 15.01 -22.71
C LYS A 280 2.12 14.92 -22.06
N VAL A 281 3.05 14.16 -22.66
CA VAL A 281 4.45 13.94 -22.24
C VAL A 281 4.59 13.89 -20.71
N ARG A 282 3.88 12.97 -20.06
CA ARG A 282 3.84 12.92 -18.60
C ARG A 282 5.25 12.73 -18.01
N VAL A 283 5.52 13.42 -16.91
CA VAL A 283 6.74 13.19 -16.12
C VAL A 283 6.69 11.77 -15.55
N PRO A 284 7.75 10.96 -15.71
CA PRO A 284 7.82 9.65 -15.08
C PRO A 284 7.69 9.72 -13.55
N ALA A 285 6.95 8.80 -12.92
CA ALA A 285 6.73 8.77 -11.48
C ALA A 285 6.56 7.33 -10.95
N TRP A 286 6.88 7.12 -9.67
CA TRP A 286 6.57 5.89 -8.91
C TRP A 286 5.17 5.97 -8.34
N THR A 287 4.17 5.71 -9.18
CA THR A 287 2.76 5.73 -8.81
C THR A 287 2.32 4.47 -8.08
N ASP A 288 2.97 3.35 -8.38
CA ASP A 288 2.64 2.01 -7.91
C ASP A 288 3.54 1.64 -6.74
N ARG A 289 2.96 1.41 -5.55
CA ARG A 289 3.72 1.30 -4.30
C ARG A 289 3.23 0.17 -3.43
N ILE A 290 4.11 -0.37 -2.58
CA ILE A 290 3.79 -1.37 -1.56
C ILE A 290 4.42 -0.93 -0.23
N LEU A 291 3.58 -0.65 0.76
CA LEU A 291 3.96 -0.22 2.09
C LEU A 291 3.40 -1.19 3.13
N PHE A 292 4.12 -1.39 4.23
CA PHE A 292 3.63 -2.23 5.32
C PHE A 292 3.93 -1.63 6.68
N LYS A 293 3.06 -1.89 7.65
CA LYS A 293 3.24 -1.54 9.05
C LYS A 293 3.10 -2.80 9.90
N VAL A 294 4.00 -2.95 10.86
CA VAL A 294 3.89 -3.98 11.90
C VAL A 294 3.42 -3.27 13.17
N ASP A 295 2.18 -3.54 13.58
CA ASP A 295 1.57 -2.91 14.75
C ASP A 295 2.00 -3.60 16.06
N ASP A 296 2.43 -4.87 15.99
CA ASP A 296 2.90 -5.68 17.14
C ASP A 296 4.40 -5.96 17.02
N ALA A 297 5.21 -4.89 16.95
CA ALA A 297 6.65 -4.95 16.66
C ALA A 297 7.49 -5.72 17.71
N ASP A 298 6.98 -5.83 18.94
CA ASP A 298 7.62 -6.63 20.01
C ASP A 298 7.43 -8.15 19.81
N LYS A 299 6.46 -8.55 19.00
CA LYS A 299 6.14 -9.97 18.75
C LYS A 299 6.44 -10.41 17.32
N ILE A 300 6.49 -9.49 16.37
CA ILE A 300 6.66 -9.81 14.95
C ILE A 300 7.81 -9.01 14.39
N HIS A 301 8.79 -9.71 13.86
CA HIS A 301 9.81 -9.15 13.01
C HIS A 301 9.43 -9.32 11.53
N ALA A 302 9.60 -8.26 10.75
CA ALA A 302 9.31 -8.26 9.32
C ALA A 302 10.56 -7.97 8.51
N THR A 303 10.89 -8.87 7.58
CA THR A 303 12.04 -8.78 6.69
C THR A 303 11.59 -8.59 5.25
N LEU A 304 12.03 -7.51 4.61
CA LEU A 304 11.80 -7.26 3.19
C LEU A 304 12.95 -7.81 2.36
N HIS A 305 12.70 -8.89 1.61
CA HIS A 305 13.71 -9.57 0.79
C HIS A 305 13.91 -8.92 -0.57
N SER A 306 12.82 -8.51 -1.23
CA SER A 306 12.86 -7.82 -2.52
C SER A 306 11.79 -6.73 -2.61
N TYR A 307 12.07 -5.71 -3.42
CA TYR A 307 11.13 -4.67 -3.84
C TYR A 307 11.53 -4.17 -5.24
N GLU A 308 10.75 -4.55 -6.25
CA GLU A 308 11.16 -4.44 -7.66
C GLU A 308 9.97 -4.18 -8.59
N SER A 309 10.23 -3.58 -9.75
CA SER A 309 9.28 -3.53 -10.86
C SER A 309 9.46 -4.74 -11.78
N VAL A 310 8.38 -5.15 -12.45
CA VAL A 310 8.40 -6.20 -13.47
C VAL A 310 8.45 -5.55 -14.84
N ASP A 311 9.65 -5.18 -15.27
CA ASP A 311 9.87 -4.38 -16.48
C ASP A 311 9.48 -5.10 -17.78
N ASN A 312 9.49 -6.45 -17.77
CA ASN A 312 9.15 -7.29 -18.93
C ASN A 312 7.67 -7.23 -19.34
N ILE A 313 6.78 -6.71 -18.49
CA ILE A 313 5.35 -6.58 -18.81
C ILE A 313 5.09 -5.23 -19.45
N GLU A 314 4.55 -5.26 -20.68
CA GLU A 314 4.39 -4.06 -21.52
C GLU A 314 2.93 -3.79 -21.93
N SER A 315 1.98 -4.62 -21.51
CA SER A 315 0.56 -4.50 -21.89
C SER A 315 -0.17 -3.31 -21.27
N SER A 316 0.45 -2.63 -20.29
CA SER A 316 -0.07 -1.44 -19.62
C SER A 316 0.90 -0.27 -19.76
N ASP A 317 0.39 0.95 -19.54
CA ASP A 317 1.23 2.15 -19.36
C ASP A 317 1.86 2.24 -17.96
N HIS A 318 1.61 1.23 -17.12
CA HIS A 318 2.27 1.01 -15.84
C HIS A 318 3.03 -0.32 -15.81
N LYS A 319 4.19 -0.32 -15.14
CA LYS A 319 4.93 -1.55 -14.80
C LYS A 319 4.45 -2.10 -13.45
N PRO A 320 4.15 -3.40 -13.33
CA PRO A 320 3.81 -4.02 -12.05
C PRO A 320 4.94 -3.85 -11.02
N VAL A 321 4.57 -3.79 -9.74
CA VAL A 321 5.54 -3.76 -8.63
C VAL A 321 5.33 -4.98 -7.74
N LYS A 322 6.42 -5.60 -7.32
CA LYS A 322 6.46 -6.78 -6.46
C LYS A 322 7.30 -6.53 -5.21
N ALA A 323 6.86 -7.11 -4.10
CA ALA A 323 7.64 -7.17 -2.87
C ALA A 323 7.56 -8.57 -2.25
N HIS A 324 8.67 -9.05 -1.69
CA HIS A 324 8.70 -10.27 -0.90
C HIS A 324 8.93 -9.91 0.58
N LEU A 325 7.90 -10.14 1.40
CA LEU A 325 7.88 -9.83 2.82
C LEU A 325 7.78 -11.14 3.62
N CYS A 326 8.73 -11.39 4.53
CA CYS A 326 8.67 -12.51 5.44
C CYS A 326 8.48 -12.01 6.88
N LEU A 327 7.64 -12.73 7.63
CA LEU A 327 7.30 -12.45 9.02
C LEU A 327 7.82 -13.58 9.91
N ARG A 328 8.33 -13.20 11.07
CA ARG A 328 8.80 -14.12 12.10
C ARG A 328 8.24 -13.70 13.46
N VAL A 329 7.73 -14.67 14.22
CA VAL A 329 7.35 -14.49 15.61
C VAL A 329 8.62 -14.43 16.46
N LEU A 330 8.75 -13.37 17.24
CA LEU A 330 9.84 -13.22 18.19
C LEU A 330 9.58 -14.10 19.42
N PRO A 331 10.59 -14.80 19.95
CA PRO A 331 10.48 -15.49 21.23
C PRO A 331 10.06 -14.49 22.30
N ARG A 332 9.14 -14.88 23.20
CA ARG A 332 8.88 -14.06 24.39
C ARG A 332 10.18 -14.01 25.20
N LEU A 333 10.64 -12.80 25.51
CA LEU A 333 11.66 -12.63 26.55
C LEU A 333 11.03 -13.12 27.87
N GLU A 334 11.35 -14.35 28.28
CA GLU A 334 11.09 -14.76 29.64
C GLU A 334 11.94 -13.86 30.53
N THR A 335 11.29 -12.95 31.26
CA THR A 335 11.94 -12.27 32.37
C THR A 335 12.43 -13.35 33.31
N LEU A 336 13.74 -13.57 33.34
CA LEU A 336 14.42 -14.30 34.41
C LEU A 336 14.11 -13.54 35.69
N THR A 337 12.98 -13.85 36.33
CA THR A 337 12.75 -13.49 37.72
C THR A 337 13.80 -14.27 38.50
N SER A 338 14.88 -13.56 38.83
CA SER A 338 15.90 -14.03 39.75
C SER A 338 15.19 -14.32 41.06
N ALA A 339 15.24 -15.59 41.49
CA ALA A 339 14.73 -16.05 42.76
C ALA A 339 15.52 -15.48 43.93
#